data_AF-A0A1J4JAU1-F1
#
_entry.id   AF-A0A1J4JAU1-F1
#
_cell.length_a   1.000
_cell.length_b   1.000
_cell.length_c   1.000
_cell.angle_alpha   90.00
_cell.angle_beta   90.00
_cell.angle_gamma   90.00
#
_symmetry.space_group_name_H-M   'P 1'
#
loop_
_entity.id
_entity.type
_entity.pdbx_description
1 polymer ?
#
loop_
_entity_poly.entity_id
_entity_poly.type
_entity_poly.pdbx_seq_one_letter_code
_entity_poly.pdbx_strand_id
1 'polypeptide(L)'
;MKYNLIKVNRNIQMSLGTYLATKLQALFVSFKTFFILVFLSYLLTGIFNSVLASLLNNDVFLLLYHGKKLRDFSISLLSLCFGFFFIFGYLGYSLYFNGARKVIQLTLFLMTIGSMIGTIVLLIFSIKYSSTKEENLIVASFIEILNGGVIPDAIKKWAEKRGCTTVDGGCNDEARQYVHLLANVGFFANIILVLITCLSLIGLITVIVLMGAIRPVDRNFDSETSDENEDTLTKSAVLEQPTDYVQEKMP
;
A
#
# COMPACT_ATOMS: atom_id res chain seq x y z
N MET A 1 -3.87 22.99 -61.86
CA MET A 1 -3.80 23.72 -60.57
C MET A 1 -3.27 22.75 -59.50
N LYS A 2 -2.07 23.00 -58.97
CA LYS A 2 -1.43 22.16 -57.95
C LYS A 2 -1.97 22.55 -56.57
N TYR A 3 -2.54 21.61 -55.84
CA TYR A 3 -2.87 21.78 -54.42
C TYR A 3 -1.58 21.71 -53.61
N ASN A 4 -1.18 22.83 -53.02
CA ASN A 4 -0.13 22.84 -52.00
C ASN A 4 -0.73 22.30 -50.69
N LEU A 5 -0.40 21.04 -50.38
CA LEU A 5 -0.55 20.47 -49.04
C LEU A 5 0.46 21.15 -48.13
N ILE A 6 -0.01 22.16 -47.38
CA ILE A 6 0.74 22.71 -46.25
C ILE A 6 0.76 21.64 -45.18
N LYS A 7 1.87 20.90 -45.12
CA LYS A 7 2.18 19.98 -44.02
C LYS A 7 2.51 20.83 -42.79
N VAL A 8 1.49 21.15 -41.99
CA VAL A 8 1.67 21.81 -40.68
C VAL A 8 2.38 20.81 -39.77
N ASN A 9 3.70 20.89 -39.74
CA ASN A 9 4.52 20.18 -38.77
C ASN A 9 4.36 20.86 -37.41
N ARG A 10 3.32 20.48 -36.66
CA ARG A 10 3.12 20.88 -35.26
C ARG A 10 4.14 20.15 -34.38
N ASN A 11 5.40 20.54 -34.47
CA ASN A 11 6.33 20.34 -33.36
C ASN A 11 5.91 21.31 -32.26
N ILE A 12 4.97 20.88 -31.42
CA ILE A 12 4.64 21.55 -30.17
C ILE A 12 5.88 21.39 -29.29
N GLN A 13 6.81 22.36 -29.38
CA GLN A 13 7.81 22.57 -28.34
C GLN A 13 7.04 22.94 -27.07
N MET A 14 6.71 21.95 -26.25
CA MET A 14 6.24 22.21 -24.90
C MET A 14 7.36 22.93 -24.14
N SER A 15 7.03 24.00 -23.42
CA SER A 15 7.98 24.62 -22.50
C SER A 15 8.47 23.57 -21.50
N LEU A 16 9.74 23.67 -21.08
CA LEU A 16 10.33 22.76 -20.09
C LEU A 16 9.48 22.73 -18.79
N GLY A 17 8.89 23.86 -18.41
CA GLY A 17 7.97 23.97 -17.28
C GLY A 17 6.66 23.20 -17.47
N THR A 18 6.07 23.23 -18.67
CA THR A 18 4.86 22.44 -19.00
C THR A 18 5.18 20.93 -18.99
N TYR A 19 6.34 20.53 -19.53
CA TYR A 19 6.78 19.14 -19.50
C TYR A 19 7.00 18.63 -18.06
N LEU A 20 7.71 19.41 -17.23
CA LEU A 20 7.95 19.09 -15.82
C LEU A 20 6.66 19.03 -15.00
N ALA A 21 5.75 19.99 -15.17
CA ALA A 21 4.46 20.00 -14.50
C ALA A 21 3.62 18.75 -14.86
N THR A 22 3.60 18.37 -16.14
CA THR A 22 2.85 17.19 -16.61
C THR A 22 3.44 15.89 -16.04
N LYS A 23 4.79 15.79 -15.97
CA LYS A 23 5.48 14.64 -15.38
C LYS A 23 5.27 14.55 -13.87
N LEU A 24 5.31 15.67 -13.17
CA LEU A 24 5.08 15.74 -11.72
C LEU A 24 3.62 15.38 -11.38
N GLN A 25 2.66 15.86 -12.17
CA GLN A 25 1.24 15.50 -12.02
C GLN A 25 1.02 13.99 -12.25
N ALA A 26 1.62 13.42 -13.30
CA ALA A 26 1.55 11.98 -13.57
C ALA A 26 2.14 11.15 -12.42
N LEU A 27 3.29 11.56 -11.87
CA LEU A 27 3.89 10.90 -10.71
C LEU A 27 3.00 10.99 -9.47
N PHE A 28 2.37 12.13 -9.23
CA PHE A 28 1.46 12.31 -8.10
C PHE A 28 0.20 11.46 -8.21
N VAL A 29 -0.33 11.29 -9.42
CA VAL A 29 -1.43 10.34 -9.69
C VAL A 29 -0.97 8.90 -9.41
N SER A 30 0.19 8.50 -9.93
CA SER A 30 0.75 7.16 -9.66
C SER A 30 0.98 6.92 -8.17
N PHE A 31 1.48 7.91 -7.43
CA PHE A 31 1.65 7.83 -5.99
C PHE A 31 0.32 7.56 -5.28
N LYS A 32 -0.73 8.31 -5.62
CA LYS A 32 -2.08 8.09 -5.06
C LYS A 32 -2.59 6.68 -5.37
N THR A 33 -2.39 6.20 -6.59
CA THR A 33 -2.82 4.85 -7.00
C THR A 33 -2.12 3.79 -6.15
N PHE A 34 -0.79 3.83 -6.03
CA PHE A 34 -0.07 2.85 -5.22
C PHE A 34 -0.37 3.00 -3.73
N PHE A 35 -0.58 4.22 -3.24
CA PHE A 35 -1.03 4.45 -1.87
C PHE A 35 -2.38 3.77 -1.60
N ILE A 36 -3.36 3.94 -2.49
CA ILE A 36 -4.67 3.28 -2.38
C ILE A 36 -4.52 1.75 -2.48
N LEU A 37 -3.67 1.26 -3.38
CA LEU A 37 -3.42 -0.18 -3.51
C LEU A 37 -2.83 -0.78 -2.22
N VAL A 38 -1.89 -0.09 -1.57
CA VAL A 38 -1.35 -0.50 -0.26
C VAL A 38 -2.44 -0.50 0.81
N PHE A 39 -3.28 0.53 0.84
CA PHE A 39 -4.39 0.61 1.78
C PHE A 39 -5.37 -0.55 1.60
N LEU A 40 -5.75 -0.86 0.35
CA LEU A 40 -6.63 -1.97 0.02
C LEU A 40 -5.97 -3.33 0.29
N SER A 41 -4.66 -3.47 0.05
CA SER A 41 -3.96 -4.73 0.31
C SER A 41 -3.95 -5.07 1.79
N TYR A 42 -3.74 -4.10 2.68
CA TYR A 42 -3.86 -4.30 4.12
C TYR A 42 -5.28 -4.69 4.54
N LEU A 43 -6.30 -4.00 4.01
CA LEU A 43 -7.69 -4.29 4.33
C LEU A 43 -8.08 -5.72 3.90
N LEU A 44 -7.78 -6.09 2.65
CA LEU A 44 -8.08 -7.41 2.10
C LEU A 44 -7.32 -8.52 2.86
N THR A 45 -6.04 -8.29 3.17
CA THR A 45 -5.23 -9.25 3.94
C THR A 45 -5.80 -9.43 5.35
N GLY A 46 -6.19 -8.34 6.01
CA GLY A 46 -6.81 -8.36 7.33
C GLY A 46 -8.14 -9.11 7.34
N ILE A 47 -9.06 -8.79 6.42
CA ILE A 47 -10.36 -9.47 6.30
C ILE A 47 -10.17 -10.97 6.03
N PHE A 48 -9.36 -11.33 5.04
CA PHE A 48 -9.12 -12.73 4.70
C PHE A 48 -8.54 -13.50 5.89
N ASN A 49 -7.51 -12.98 6.54
CA ASN A 49 -6.90 -13.64 7.69
C ASN A 49 -7.81 -13.64 8.92
N SER A 50 -8.76 -12.71 9.04
CA SER A 50 -9.81 -12.77 10.07
C SER A 50 -10.73 -13.98 9.86
N VAL A 51 -11.18 -14.18 8.62
CA VAL A 51 -12.04 -15.31 8.28
C VAL A 51 -11.28 -16.62 8.45
N LEU A 52 -10.06 -16.70 7.93
CA LEU A 52 -9.21 -17.88 8.06
C LEU A 52 -8.89 -18.19 9.53
N ALA A 53 -8.51 -17.19 10.33
CA ALA A 53 -8.27 -17.37 11.76
C ALA A 53 -9.53 -17.85 12.49
N SER A 54 -10.72 -17.34 12.14
CA SER A 54 -11.97 -17.81 12.71
C SER A 54 -12.26 -19.28 12.37
N LEU A 55 -11.91 -19.72 11.17
CA LEU A 55 -12.07 -21.12 10.76
C LEU A 55 -11.06 -22.04 11.45
N LEU A 56 -9.82 -21.57 11.65
CA LEU A 56 -8.74 -22.31 12.30
C LEU A 56 -8.81 -22.27 13.83
N ASN A 57 -9.52 -21.30 14.42
CA ASN A 57 -9.69 -21.18 15.86
C ASN A 57 -10.83 -22.09 16.37
N ASN A 58 -10.75 -23.36 16.02
CA ASN A 58 -11.63 -24.40 16.54
C ASN A 58 -10.80 -25.44 17.30
N ASP A 59 -11.41 -26.08 18.29
CA ASP A 59 -10.72 -27.03 19.17
C ASP A 59 -10.15 -28.24 18.41
N VAL A 60 -10.72 -28.58 17.25
CA VAL A 60 -10.22 -29.66 16.39
C VAL A 60 -8.84 -29.29 15.84
N PHE A 61 -8.72 -28.13 15.19
CA PHE A 61 -7.50 -27.71 14.52
C PHE A 61 -6.35 -27.41 15.51
N LEU A 62 -6.67 -27.12 16.77
CA LEU A 62 -5.69 -26.97 17.84
C LEU A 62 -5.04 -28.30 18.26
N LEU A 63 -5.73 -29.42 18.06
CA LEU A 63 -5.24 -30.76 18.36
C LEU A 63 -4.40 -31.35 17.22
N LEU A 64 -4.48 -30.77 16.01
CA LEU A 64 -3.78 -31.27 14.83
C LEU A 64 -2.32 -30.80 14.76
N TYR A 65 -1.49 -31.60 14.09
CA TYR A 65 -0.09 -31.29 13.83
C TYR A 65 0.09 -29.90 13.21
N HIS A 66 0.86 -29.02 13.86
CA HIS A 66 1.09 -27.63 13.41
C HIS A 66 -0.17 -26.74 13.21
N GLY A 67 -1.38 -27.21 13.47
CA GLY A 67 -2.60 -26.42 13.29
C GLY A 67 -2.64 -25.16 14.16
N LYS A 68 -2.09 -25.24 15.38
CA LYS A 68 -1.87 -24.08 16.25
C LYS A 68 -0.97 -23.01 15.61
N LYS A 69 0.13 -23.41 14.95
CA LYS A 69 1.05 -22.47 14.30
C LYS A 69 0.37 -21.74 13.15
N LEU A 70 -0.39 -22.47 12.32
CA LEU A 70 -1.13 -21.86 11.20
C LEU A 70 -2.12 -20.81 11.71
N ARG A 71 -2.87 -21.12 12.77
CA ARG A 71 -3.77 -20.17 13.43
C ARG A 71 -3.02 -18.95 13.97
N ASP A 72 -1.91 -19.17 14.68
CA ASP A 72 -1.14 -18.09 15.30
C ASP A 72 -0.55 -17.14 14.24
N PHE A 73 -0.16 -17.67 13.06
CA PHE A 73 0.23 -16.84 11.91
C PHE A 73 -0.94 -16.03 11.35
N SER A 74 -2.11 -16.64 11.16
CA SER A 74 -3.30 -15.90 10.68
C SER A 74 -3.73 -14.80 11.65
N ILE A 75 -3.69 -15.05 12.96
CA ILE A 75 -3.98 -14.02 13.99
C ILE A 75 -2.92 -12.91 13.97
N SER A 76 -1.65 -13.27 13.79
CA SER A 76 -0.58 -12.27 13.69
C SER A 76 -0.74 -11.39 12.45
N LEU A 77 -1.06 -12.00 11.30
CA LEU A 77 -1.36 -11.28 10.06
C LEU A 77 -2.56 -10.35 10.20
N LEU A 78 -3.64 -10.84 10.82
CA LEU A 78 -4.84 -10.07 11.14
C LEU A 78 -4.50 -8.80 11.96
N SER A 79 -3.82 -8.99 13.08
CA SER A 79 -3.44 -7.92 14.02
C SER A 79 -2.54 -6.90 13.33
N LEU A 80 -1.51 -7.38 12.63
CA LEU A 80 -0.57 -6.54 11.91
C LEU A 80 -1.29 -5.74 10.81
N CYS A 81 -2.11 -6.39 9.98
CA CYS A 81 -2.80 -5.70 8.89
C CYS A 81 -3.78 -4.63 9.39
N PHE A 82 -4.58 -4.91 10.41
CA PHE A 82 -5.49 -3.89 10.96
C PHE A 82 -4.74 -2.78 11.71
N GLY A 83 -3.71 -3.11 12.49
CA GLY A 83 -2.88 -2.10 13.15
C GLY A 83 -2.26 -1.14 12.14
N PHE A 84 -1.68 -1.66 11.06
CA PHE A 84 -1.06 -0.84 10.03
C PHE A 84 -2.05 -0.16 9.09
N PHE A 85 -3.25 -0.71 8.90
CA PHE A 85 -4.34 -0.01 8.22
C PHE A 85 -4.65 1.34 8.88
N PHE A 86 -4.77 1.37 10.22
CA PHE A 86 -5.01 2.62 10.95
C PHE A 86 -3.80 3.58 10.88
N ILE A 87 -2.58 3.05 11.05
CA ILE A 87 -1.35 3.86 10.96
C ILE A 87 -1.19 4.48 9.57
N PHE A 88 -1.48 3.71 8.52
CA PHE A 88 -1.37 4.15 7.13
C PHE A 88 -2.46 5.18 6.78
N GLY A 89 -3.68 5.00 7.27
CA GLY A 89 -4.74 6.01 7.19
C GLY A 89 -4.33 7.32 7.88
N TYR A 90 -3.73 7.23 9.07
CA TYR A 90 -3.20 8.38 9.79
C TYR A 90 -2.04 9.06 9.05
N LEU A 91 -1.15 8.29 8.42
CA LEU A 91 -0.10 8.83 7.55
C LEU A 91 -0.71 9.63 6.38
N GLY A 92 -1.74 9.09 5.71
CA GLY A 92 -2.45 9.80 4.65
C GLY A 92 -3.09 11.12 5.12
N TYR A 93 -3.75 11.09 6.28
CA TYR A 93 -4.31 12.28 6.92
C TYR A 93 -3.22 13.32 7.25
N SER A 94 -2.10 12.88 7.83
CA SER A 94 -0.98 13.74 8.20
C SER A 94 -0.29 14.36 6.97
N LEU A 95 -0.17 13.61 5.87
CA LEU A 95 0.33 14.13 4.59
C LEU A 95 -0.59 15.21 4.01
N TYR A 96 -1.91 15.07 4.19
CA TYR A 96 -2.88 16.03 3.67
C TYR A 96 -2.93 17.34 4.47
N PHE A 97 -2.98 17.26 5.81
CA PHE A 97 -3.15 18.45 6.66
C PHE A 97 -1.83 19.07 7.15
N ASN A 98 -0.80 18.25 7.38
CA ASN A 98 0.42 18.64 8.11
C ASN A 98 1.69 18.58 7.25
N GLY A 99 1.62 19.05 6.00
CA GLY A 99 2.72 19.01 5.02
C GLY A 99 4.08 19.56 5.49
N ALA A 100 4.11 20.39 6.56
CA ALA A 100 5.32 20.95 7.12
C ALA A 100 6.11 20.00 8.06
N ARG A 101 5.48 18.95 8.63
CA ARG A 101 6.14 18.07 9.64
C ARG A 101 6.81 16.85 8.99
N LYS A 102 7.87 17.10 8.23
CA LYS A 102 8.62 16.10 7.43
C LYS A 102 9.16 14.92 8.26
N VAL A 103 9.58 15.14 9.51
CA VAL A 103 10.16 14.08 10.36
C VAL A 103 9.13 13.00 10.71
N ILE A 104 7.91 13.41 11.14
CA ILE A 104 6.84 12.48 11.50
C ILE A 104 6.42 11.64 10.28
N GLN A 105 6.33 12.28 9.11
CA GLN A 105 5.99 11.62 7.86
C GLN A 105 7.05 10.58 7.46
N LEU A 106 8.34 10.90 7.62
CA LEU A 106 9.43 9.97 7.32
C LEU A 106 9.42 8.76 8.27
N THR A 107 9.22 8.96 9.57
CA THR A 107 9.15 7.85 10.54
C THR A 107 7.97 6.92 10.23
N LEU A 108 6.78 7.48 9.99
CA LEU A 108 5.59 6.71 9.63
C LEU A 108 5.77 5.96 8.30
N PHE A 109 6.47 6.56 7.34
CA PHE A 109 6.79 5.93 6.08
C PHE A 109 7.73 4.72 6.25
N LEU A 110 8.82 4.87 7.02
CA LEU A 110 9.74 3.77 7.34
C LEU A 110 9.03 2.64 8.10
N MET A 111 8.16 2.99 9.06
CA MET A 111 7.32 2.01 9.76
C MET A 111 6.42 1.23 8.79
N THR A 112 5.85 1.91 7.80
CA THR A 112 5.01 1.29 6.77
C THR A 112 5.83 0.30 5.93
N ILE A 113 7.03 0.68 5.46
CA ILE A 113 7.90 -0.24 4.71
C ILE A 113 8.23 -1.48 5.55
N GLY A 114 8.66 -1.28 6.80
CA GLY A 114 8.98 -2.39 7.70
C GLY A 114 7.79 -3.32 7.92
N SER A 115 6.59 -2.75 8.03
CA SER A 115 5.35 -3.52 8.12
C SER A 115 5.04 -4.33 6.87
N MET A 116 5.18 -3.75 5.68
CA MET A 116 4.94 -4.46 4.42
C MET A 116 5.88 -5.66 4.30
N ILE A 117 7.16 -5.49 4.66
CA ILE A 117 8.13 -6.58 4.70
C ILE A 117 7.70 -7.66 5.70
N GLY A 118 7.32 -7.28 6.92
CA GLY A 118 6.83 -8.22 7.93
C GLY A 118 5.58 -8.99 7.48
N THR A 119 4.66 -8.31 6.80
CA THR A 119 3.45 -8.91 6.22
C THR A 119 3.80 -9.95 5.17
N ILE A 120 4.72 -9.62 4.25
CA ILE A 120 5.20 -10.54 3.21
C ILE A 120 5.82 -11.79 3.84
N VAL A 121 6.68 -11.61 4.85
CA VAL A 121 7.34 -12.73 5.55
C VAL A 121 6.30 -13.65 6.22
N LEU A 122 5.33 -13.08 6.93
CA LEU A 122 4.27 -13.86 7.57
C LEU A 122 3.37 -14.58 6.54
N LEU A 123 3.05 -13.93 5.42
CA LEU A 123 2.30 -14.58 4.34
C LEU A 123 3.08 -15.75 3.74
N ILE A 124 4.40 -15.62 3.53
CA ILE A 124 5.26 -16.71 3.05
C ILE A 124 5.25 -17.88 4.04
N PHE A 125 5.34 -17.62 5.34
CA PHE A 125 5.20 -18.68 6.35
C PHE A 125 3.82 -19.33 6.29
N SER A 126 2.75 -18.56 6.16
CA SER A 126 1.39 -19.09 6.01
C SER A 126 1.27 -20.00 4.77
N ILE A 127 1.88 -19.62 3.64
CA ILE A 127 1.94 -20.45 2.42
C ILE A 127 2.70 -21.75 2.70
N LYS A 128 3.86 -21.68 3.37
CA LYS A 128 4.65 -22.86 3.72
C LYS A 128 3.84 -23.86 4.55
N TYR A 129 3.13 -23.38 5.57
CA TYR A 129 2.31 -24.21 6.46
C TYR A 129 0.98 -24.65 5.86
N SER A 130 0.57 -24.05 4.74
CA SER A 130 -0.59 -24.48 3.94
C SER A 130 -0.17 -25.31 2.71
N SER A 131 1.10 -25.69 2.59
CA SER A 131 1.58 -26.46 1.45
C SER A 131 1.12 -27.92 1.52
N THR A 132 1.03 -28.58 0.37
CA THR A 132 0.60 -29.99 0.26
C THR A 132 1.39 -30.93 1.18
N LYS A 133 2.68 -30.64 1.43
CA LYS A 133 3.50 -31.45 2.34
C LYS A 133 3.02 -31.34 3.79
N GLU A 134 2.79 -30.13 4.29
CA GLU A 134 2.32 -29.90 5.66
C GLU A 134 0.85 -30.31 5.81
N GLU A 135 0.04 -30.08 4.78
CA GLU A 135 -1.35 -30.54 4.70
C GLU A 135 -1.45 -32.05 4.90
N ASN A 136 -0.64 -32.84 4.18
CA ASN A 136 -0.65 -34.30 4.31
C ASN A 136 -0.31 -34.75 5.75
N LEU A 137 0.55 -34.00 6.46
CA LEU A 137 0.87 -34.27 7.87
C LEU A 137 -0.30 -33.92 8.80
N ILE A 138 -1.00 -32.81 8.54
CA ILE A 138 -2.21 -32.42 9.27
C ILE A 138 -3.30 -33.49 9.08
N VAL A 139 -3.50 -33.93 7.83
CA VAL A 139 -4.44 -34.99 7.47
C VAL A 139 -4.08 -36.30 8.17
N ALA A 140 -2.81 -36.72 8.10
CA ALA A 140 -2.36 -37.96 8.74
C ALA A 140 -2.58 -37.92 10.26
N SER A 141 -2.24 -36.80 10.90
CA SER A 141 -2.50 -36.58 12.32
C SER A 141 -3.99 -36.63 12.64
N PHE A 142 -4.85 -36.07 11.79
CA PHE A 142 -6.30 -36.10 12.02
C PHE A 142 -6.86 -37.53 11.91
N ILE A 143 -6.45 -38.26 10.88
CA ILE A 143 -6.85 -39.67 10.65
C ILE A 143 -6.34 -40.56 11.79
N GLU A 144 -5.13 -40.33 12.28
CA GLU A 144 -4.57 -41.06 13.42
C GLU A 144 -5.42 -40.86 14.68
N ILE A 145 -5.88 -39.64 14.95
CA ILE A 145 -6.77 -39.37 16.08
C ILE A 145 -8.16 -39.99 15.88
N LEU A 146 -8.69 -39.98 14.65
CA LEU A 146 -9.99 -40.57 14.32
C LEU A 146 -10.02 -42.09 14.46
N ASN A 147 -8.93 -42.77 14.07
CA ASN A 147 -8.79 -44.22 14.19
C ASN A 147 -8.23 -44.65 15.56
N GLY A 148 -7.88 -43.70 16.42
CA GLY A 148 -7.36 -43.95 17.76
C GLY A 148 -8.44 -44.43 18.72
N GLY A 149 -8.05 -45.22 19.72
CA GLY A 149 -8.99 -45.76 20.72
C GLY A 149 -9.61 -44.70 21.66
N VAL A 150 -8.97 -43.52 21.80
CA VAL A 150 -9.47 -42.41 22.63
C VAL A 150 -9.63 -41.17 21.75
N ILE A 151 -10.87 -40.94 21.30
CA ILE A 151 -11.21 -39.78 20.45
C ILE A 151 -11.57 -38.58 21.35
N PRO A 152 -10.90 -37.42 21.20
CA PRO A 152 -11.24 -36.19 21.92
C PRO A 152 -12.66 -35.71 21.63
N ASP A 153 -13.32 -35.11 22.63
CA ASP A 153 -14.70 -34.64 22.50
C ASP A 153 -14.90 -33.58 21.41
N ALA A 154 -13.87 -32.76 21.14
CA ALA A 154 -13.88 -31.80 20.04
C ALA A 154 -14.05 -32.48 18.67
N ILE A 155 -13.39 -33.62 18.47
CA ILE A 155 -13.44 -34.39 17.23
C ILE A 155 -14.76 -35.17 17.13
N LYS A 156 -15.28 -35.69 18.25
CA LYS A 156 -16.62 -36.31 18.28
C LYS A 156 -17.71 -35.32 17.86
N LYS A 157 -17.71 -34.12 18.45
CA LYS A 157 -18.66 -33.04 18.09
C LYS A 157 -18.53 -32.63 16.63
N TRP A 158 -17.31 -32.60 16.10
CA TRP A 158 -17.08 -32.34 14.68
C TRP A 158 -17.65 -33.45 13.79
N ALA A 159 -17.44 -34.72 14.14
CA ALA A 159 -17.95 -35.87 13.40
C ALA A 159 -19.48 -35.91 13.40
N GLU A 160 -20.11 -35.66 14.56
CA GLU A 160 -21.57 -35.53 14.68
C GLU A 160 -22.12 -34.40 13.79
N LYS A 161 -21.46 -33.23 13.79
CA LYS A 161 -21.84 -32.09 12.94
C LYS A 161 -21.69 -32.39 11.45
N ARG A 162 -20.75 -33.27 11.08
CA ARG A 162 -20.52 -33.72 9.71
C ARG A 162 -21.36 -34.96 9.34
N GLY A 163 -22.08 -35.55 10.28
CA GLY A 163 -22.90 -36.73 10.05
C GLY A 163 -22.09 -37.98 9.70
N CYS A 164 -20.80 -38.04 10.07
CA CYS A 164 -19.94 -39.18 9.78
C CYS A 164 -19.69 -40.04 11.04
N THR A 165 -19.47 -41.34 10.85
CA THR A 165 -19.15 -42.27 11.94
C THR A 165 -17.65 -42.49 12.04
N THR A 166 -17.10 -42.38 13.26
CA THR A 166 -15.67 -42.67 13.52
C THR A 166 -15.33 -44.16 13.50
N VAL A 167 -16.35 -45.03 13.47
CA VAL A 167 -16.20 -46.49 13.38
C VAL A 167 -15.73 -46.87 11.97
N ASP A 168 -14.80 -47.82 11.88
CA ASP A 168 -14.26 -48.39 10.64
C ASP A 168 -13.76 -47.37 9.61
N GLY A 169 -13.30 -46.20 10.06
CA GLY A 169 -12.74 -45.17 9.20
C GLY A 169 -13.75 -44.37 8.38
N GLY A 170 -15.05 -44.43 8.71
CA GLY A 170 -16.12 -43.74 7.97
C GLY A 170 -16.00 -42.21 7.90
N CYS A 171 -15.22 -41.57 8.79
CA CYS A 171 -14.95 -40.12 8.77
C CYS A 171 -13.67 -39.72 8.01
N ASN A 172 -12.86 -40.66 7.51
CA ASN A 172 -11.52 -40.35 6.98
C ASN A 172 -11.57 -39.46 5.72
N ASP A 173 -12.54 -39.69 4.84
CA ASP A 173 -12.69 -38.90 3.62
C ASP A 173 -13.18 -37.48 3.92
N GLU A 174 -14.14 -37.33 4.84
CA GLU A 174 -14.60 -36.02 5.33
C GLU A 174 -13.48 -35.25 6.03
N ALA A 175 -12.63 -35.93 6.81
CA ALA A 175 -11.48 -35.33 7.47
C ALA A 175 -10.46 -34.80 6.45
N ARG A 176 -10.16 -35.59 5.41
CA ARG A 176 -9.31 -35.19 4.29
C ARG A 176 -9.88 -33.97 3.58
N GLN A 177 -11.15 -34.01 3.18
CA GLN A 177 -11.79 -32.91 2.46
C GLN A 177 -11.83 -31.64 3.30
N TYR A 178 -12.10 -31.75 4.60
CA TYR A 178 -12.10 -30.62 5.52
C TYR A 178 -10.74 -29.93 5.59
N VAL A 179 -9.65 -30.68 5.82
CA VAL A 179 -8.30 -30.11 5.88
C VAL A 179 -7.87 -29.57 4.51
N HIS A 180 -8.13 -30.31 3.43
CA HIS A 180 -7.77 -29.92 2.07
C HIS A 180 -8.42 -28.60 1.65
N LEU A 181 -9.71 -28.42 1.97
CA LEU A 181 -10.42 -27.18 1.68
C LEU A 181 -9.77 -25.98 2.39
N LEU A 182 -9.51 -26.10 3.69
CA LEU A 182 -8.90 -25.01 4.47
C LEU A 182 -7.47 -24.72 4.00
N ALA A 183 -6.66 -25.76 3.76
CA ALA A 183 -5.27 -25.61 3.32
C ALA A 183 -5.18 -25.00 1.92
N ASN A 184 -5.96 -25.48 0.94
CA ASN A 184 -5.96 -24.93 -0.41
C ASN A 184 -6.44 -23.48 -0.44
N VAL A 185 -7.55 -23.17 0.24
CA VAL A 185 -8.06 -21.79 0.31
C VAL A 185 -7.00 -20.88 0.94
N GLY A 186 -6.37 -21.33 2.03
CA GLY A 186 -5.25 -20.64 2.67
C GLY A 186 -4.06 -20.43 1.73
N PHE A 187 -3.66 -21.48 1.00
CA PHE A 187 -2.52 -21.45 0.10
C PHE A 187 -2.71 -20.49 -1.07
N PHE A 188 -3.79 -20.67 -1.85
CA PHE A 188 -4.05 -19.85 -3.04
C PHE A 188 -4.29 -18.38 -2.69
N ALA A 189 -5.11 -18.10 -1.67
CA ALA A 189 -5.39 -16.73 -1.28
C ALA A 189 -4.14 -16.02 -0.75
N ASN A 190 -3.32 -16.67 0.08
CA ASN A 190 -2.09 -16.05 0.59
C ASN A 190 -1.08 -15.78 -0.54
N ILE A 191 -0.97 -16.64 -1.57
CA ILE A 191 -0.14 -16.36 -2.75
C ILE A 191 -0.60 -15.09 -3.46
N ILE A 192 -1.90 -14.95 -3.71
CA ILE A 192 -2.46 -13.77 -4.37
C ILE A 192 -2.16 -12.52 -3.53
N LEU A 193 -2.34 -12.59 -2.21
CA LEU A 193 -2.07 -11.47 -1.30
C LEU A 193 -0.57 -11.08 -1.28
N VAL A 194 0.34 -12.05 -1.36
CA VAL A 194 1.79 -11.78 -1.50
C VAL A 194 2.05 -11.02 -2.79
N LEU A 195 1.52 -11.47 -3.93
CA LEU A 195 1.74 -10.82 -5.23
C LEU A 195 1.22 -9.37 -5.22
N ILE A 196 0.02 -9.14 -4.71
CA ILE A 196 -0.56 -7.79 -4.60
C ILE A 196 0.30 -6.90 -3.70
N THR A 197 0.74 -7.42 -2.55
CA THR A 197 1.55 -6.65 -1.59
C THR A 197 2.93 -6.32 -2.17
N CYS A 198 3.58 -7.26 -2.84
CA CYS A 198 4.87 -7.06 -3.52
C CYS A 198 4.76 -6.03 -4.65
N LEU A 199 3.75 -6.13 -5.52
CA LEU A 199 3.52 -5.16 -6.60
C LEU A 199 3.26 -3.76 -6.05
N SER A 200 2.49 -3.66 -4.97
CA SER A 200 2.19 -2.39 -4.32
C SER A 200 3.45 -1.77 -3.70
N LEU A 201 4.28 -2.57 -3.03
CA LEU A 201 5.54 -2.13 -2.43
C LEU A 201 6.54 -1.66 -3.49
N ILE A 202 6.76 -2.45 -4.55
CA ILE A 202 7.67 -2.10 -5.64
C ILE A 202 7.20 -0.81 -6.31
N GLY A 203 5.91 -0.71 -6.64
CA GLY A 203 5.33 0.48 -7.25
C GLY A 203 5.50 1.73 -6.38
N LEU A 204 5.24 1.62 -5.08
CA LEU A 204 5.42 2.72 -4.13
C LEU A 204 6.89 3.18 -4.07
N ILE A 205 7.84 2.23 -3.97
CA ILE A 205 9.28 2.53 -3.95
C ILE A 205 9.70 3.20 -5.26
N THR A 206 9.30 2.66 -6.42
CA THR A 206 9.64 3.23 -7.73
C THR A 206 9.13 4.66 -7.86
N VAL A 207 7.88 4.93 -7.48
CA VAL A 207 7.32 6.28 -7.55
C VAL A 207 8.06 7.25 -6.63
N ILE A 208 8.43 6.83 -5.42
CA ILE A 208 9.16 7.68 -4.47
C ILE A 208 10.57 7.99 -4.98
N VAL A 209 11.27 7.01 -5.53
CA VAL A 209 12.59 7.22 -6.14
C VAL A 209 12.50 8.18 -7.33
N LEU A 210 11.49 8.02 -8.20
CA LEU A 210 11.28 8.92 -9.34
C LEU A 210 10.92 10.35 -8.89
N MET A 211 10.10 10.50 -7.85
CA MET A 211 9.81 11.82 -7.26
C MET A 211 11.05 12.46 -6.65
N GLY A 212 11.90 11.69 -5.97
CA GLY A 212 13.15 12.19 -5.39
C GLY A 212 14.22 12.55 -6.43
N ALA A 213 14.19 11.91 -7.61
CA ALA A 213 15.11 12.19 -8.71
C ALA A 213 14.79 13.51 -9.44
N ILE A 214 13.53 13.98 -9.39
CA ILE A 214 13.15 15.27 -9.95
C ILE A 214 13.57 16.36 -8.97
N ARG A 215 14.69 17.04 -9.27
CA ARG A 215 15.06 18.25 -8.54
C ARG A 215 13.96 19.31 -8.75
N PRO A 216 13.50 19.99 -7.70
CA PRO A 216 12.64 21.14 -7.88
C PRO A 216 13.38 22.15 -8.76
N VAL A 217 12.71 22.67 -9.78
CA VAL A 217 13.19 23.86 -10.49
C VAL A 217 13.17 24.97 -9.45
N ASP A 218 14.34 25.44 -9.04
CA ASP A 218 14.46 26.61 -8.17
C ASP A 218 13.76 27.78 -8.86
N ARG A 219 12.56 28.12 -8.39
CA ARG A 219 11.77 29.26 -8.87
C ARG A 219 12.39 30.63 -8.52
N ASN A 220 13.59 30.65 -7.97
CA ASN A 220 14.30 31.88 -7.61
C ASN A 220 15.24 32.39 -8.70
N PHE A 221 15.34 31.73 -9.86
CA PHE A 221 16.23 32.19 -10.95
C PHE A 221 15.64 33.23 -11.89
N ASP A 222 14.36 33.61 -11.73
CA ASP A 222 13.70 34.62 -12.58
C ASP A 222 13.44 35.96 -11.87
N SER A 223 13.92 36.15 -10.63
CA SER A 223 13.70 37.39 -9.85
C SER A 223 14.97 38.20 -9.55
N GLU A 224 16.12 37.86 -10.13
CA GLU A 224 17.39 38.59 -9.90
C GLU A 224 18.04 39.17 -11.17
N THR A 225 17.30 39.31 -12.28
CA THR A 225 17.80 39.96 -13.51
C THR A 225 16.84 41.02 -14.10
N SER A 226 16.15 41.77 -13.25
CA SER A 226 15.44 42.99 -13.67
C SER A 226 15.63 44.19 -12.74
N ASP A 227 16.78 44.26 -12.03
CA ASP A 227 17.14 45.43 -11.20
C ASP A 227 18.45 46.12 -11.63
N GLU A 228 18.94 45.91 -12.85
CA GLU A 228 20.10 46.66 -13.39
C GLU A 228 19.85 47.11 -14.84
N ASN A 229 19.01 48.14 -15.03
CA ASN A 229 19.16 49.16 -16.11
C ASN A 229 18.08 50.27 -16.06
N GLU A 230 17.81 50.86 -14.90
CA GLU A 230 16.99 52.09 -14.81
C GLU A 230 17.73 53.25 -14.13
N ASP A 231 19.07 53.29 -14.25
CA ASP A 231 19.92 54.36 -13.70
C ASP A 231 20.95 54.85 -14.74
N THR A 232 20.49 55.30 -15.91
CA THR A 232 21.33 56.19 -16.77
C THR A 232 20.53 56.94 -17.84
N LEU A 233 19.52 57.75 -17.47
CA LEU A 233 19.09 58.85 -18.36
C LEU A 233 18.44 60.04 -17.63
N THR A 234 18.96 60.37 -16.45
CA THR A 234 18.55 61.58 -15.68
C THR A 234 19.72 62.53 -15.52
N LYS A 235 20.34 62.94 -16.64
CA LYS A 235 21.36 64.00 -16.66
C LYS A 235 21.46 64.65 -18.04
N SER A 236 20.41 65.37 -18.44
CA SER A 236 20.46 66.48 -19.42
C SER A 236 19.06 67.12 -19.55
N ALA A 237 18.62 67.82 -18.51
CA ALA A 237 17.56 68.82 -18.63
C ALA A 237 17.68 69.82 -17.47
N VAL A 238 18.80 70.55 -17.46
CA VAL A 238 18.91 71.83 -16.78
C VAL A 238 18.44 72.87 -17.78
N LEU A 239 17.23 73.42 -17.62
CA LEU A 239 17.00 74.87 -17.67
C LEU A 239 15.55 75.22 -17.32
N GLU A 240 15.45 76.20 -16.41
CA GLU A 240 14.38 77.20 -16.29
C GLU A 240 13.01 76.80 -15.71
N GLN A 241 12.93 76.98 -14.39
CA GLN A 241 11.71 77.32 -13.68
C GLN A 241 11.81 78.81 -13.28
N PRO A 242 10.81 79.66 -13.55
CA PRO A 242 10.61 80.87 -12.80
C PRO A 242 9.63 80.62 -11.64
N THR A 243 10.11 80.99 -10.47
CA THR A 243 9.41 81.36 -9.24
C THR A 243 8.11 82.14 -9.48
N ASP A 244 7.06 81.88 -8.69
CA ASP A 244 6.79 82.72 -7.51
C ASP A 244 5.63 82.23 -6.63
N TYR A 245 5.82 82.44 -5.33
CA TYR A 245 4.84 82.30 -4.26
C TYR A 245 3.80 83.42 -4.32
N VAL A 246 2.52 83.12 -4.08
CA VAL A 246 1.58 84.10 -3.48
C VAL A 246 0.65 83.41 -2.47
N GLN A 247 0.55 84.09 -1.34
CA GLN A 247 -0.19 83.89 -0.10
C GLN A 247 -1.73 83.71 -0.20
N GLU A 248 -2.26 82.91 0.73
CA GLU A 248 -3.22 83.32 1.78
C GLU A 248 -4.41 84.26 1.41
N LYS A 249 -5.66 83.74 1.43
CA LYS A 249 -6.76 84.09 2.38
C LYS A 249 -8.18 83.79 1.86
N MET A 250 -8.97 83.17 2.76
CA MET A 250 -10.39 83.37 3.11
C MET A 250 -11.50 83.09 2.07
N PRO A 251 -12.77 82.92 2.49
CA PRO A 251 -13.34 82.95 3.84
C PRO A 251 -13.67 81.57 4.46
#